data_AF-A0A1V5CJ52-F1
#
_entry.id   AF-A0A1V5CJ52-F1
#
_cell.length_a   1.000
_cell.length_b   1.000
_cell.length_c   1.000
_cell.angle_alpha   90.00
_cell.angle_beta   90.00
_cell.angle_gamma   90.00
#
_symmetry.space_group_name_H-M   'P 1'
#
loop_
_entity.id
_entity.type
_entity.pdbx_description
1 polymer ?
#
loop_
_entity_poly.entity_id
_entity_poly.type
_entity_poly.pdbx_seq_one_letter_code
_entity_poly.pdbx_strand_id
1 'polypeptide(L)'
;MGALFNEPMRVETVSAQGADHWVVGLVGTQSEKFRKATLTSADLDTLTIIQPGFTYDGDGNLLRLGLQAYSLGIAYEFDPYLGLSISRVDPLPHQLEAVYDYLLKLARVKFLLADDAGAGKTIMAGLLIRELKLRGLAVNSNQFTVKASRSSVWVENHRGFVRGSADVRLDINF
;
A
#
# COMPACT_ATOMS: atom_id res chain seq x y z
N MET A 1 20.59 8.13 -33.27
CA MET A 1 19.83 7.16 -34.09
C MET A 1 20.85 6.38 -34.92
N GLY A 2 20.83 5.05 -34.87
CA GLY A 2 21.79 4.21 -35.59
C GLY A 2 21.34 3.92 -37.02
N ALA A 3 22.27 3.54 -37.90
CA ALA A 3 21.99 3.26 -39.31
C ALA A 3 21.08 2.03 -39.52
N LEU A 4 21.06 1.09 -38.57
CA LEU A 4 20.35 -0.19 -38.70
C LEU A 4 18.92 -0.16 -38.13
N PHE A 5 18.63 0.72 -37.15
CA PHE A 5 17.36 0.74 -36.44
C PHE A 5 16.88 2.18 -36.18
N ASN A 6 15.59 2.40 -36.41
CA ASN A 6 14.92 3.69 -36.20
C ASN A 6 14.52 3.96 -34.73
N GLU A 7 14.71 2.99 -33.85
CA GLU A 7 14.48 3.08 -32.41
C GLU A 7 15.50 2.19 -31.67
N PRO A 8 15.70 2.37 -30.34
CA PRO A 8 16.47 1.40 -29.55
C PRO A 8 15.82 0.02 -29.58
N MET A 9 16.65 -1.02 -29.67
CA MET A 9 16.20 -2.41 -29.77
C MET A 9 16.67 -3.19 -28.55
N ARG A 10 15.75 -3.95 -27.93
CA ARG A 10 16.07 -4.96 -26.92
C ARG A 10 16.35 -6.29 -27.63
N VAL A 11 17.45 -6.93 -27.27
CA VAL A 11 17.83 -8.26 -27.78
C VAL A 11 17.11 -9.32 -26.95
N GLU A 12 16.28 -10.13 -27.59
CA GLU A 12 15.57 -11.25 -26.95
C GLU A 12 16.24 -12.60 -27.23
N THR A 13 16.79 -12.77 -28.44
CA THR A 13 17.46 -14.03 -28.85
C THR A 13 18.67 -13.75 -29.73
N VAL A 14 19.69 -14.57 -29.61
CA VAL A 14 20.90 -14.55 -30.46
C VAL A 14 21.22 -15.98 -30.87
N SER A 15 21.43 -16.21 -32.17
CA SER A 15 21.83 -17.51 -32.72
C SER A 15 22.91 -17.29 -33.76
N ALA A 16 24.08 -17.90 -33.58
CA ALA A 16 25.16 -17.83 -34.55
C ALA A 16 24.84 -18.73 -35.76
N GLN A 17 24.88 -18.17 -36.98
CA GLN A 17 24.76 -18.91 -38.23
C GLN A 17 26.08 -18.80 -39.01
N GLY A 18 27.12 -19.45 -38.51
CA GLY A 18 28.46 -19.44 -39.11
C GLY A 18 29.45 -18.55 -38.35
N ALA A 19 30.60 -18.27 -38.98
CA ALA A 19 31.71 -17.57 -38.32
C ALA A 19 31.49 -16.05 -38.15
N ASP A 20 30.68 -15.43 -39.02
CA ASP A 20 30.54 -13.97 -39.09
C ASP A 20 29.10 -13.49 -39.27
N HIS A 21 28.13 -14.34 -38.95
CA HIS A 21 26.71 -14.00 -39.06
C HIS A 21 25.96 -14.43 -37.79
N TRP A 22 25.23 -13.48 -37.21
CA TRP A 22 24.34 -13.71 -36.08
C TRP A 22 22.92 -13.37 -36.46
N VAL A 23 22.01 -14.31 -36.22
CA VAL A 23 20.59 -14.07 -36.29
C VAL A 23 20.12 -13.61 -34.92
N VAL A 24 19.60 -12.39 -34.86
CA VAL A 24 19.16 -11.74 -33.62
C VAL A 24 17.67 -11.47 -33.68
N GLY A 25 16.94 -11.93 -32.66
CA GLY A 25 15.57 -11.53 -32.40
C GLY A 25 15.54 -10.27 -31.56
N LEU A 26 14.90 -9.23 -32.08
CA LEU A 26 14.92 -7.88 -31.53
C LEU A 26 13.49 -7.39 -31.28
N VAL A 27 13.26 -6.66 -30.19
CA VAL A 27 12.00 -5.99 -29.89
C VAL A 27 12.26 -4.49 -29.74
N GLY A 28 11.52 -3.66 -30.48
CA GLY A 28 11.63 -2.20 -30.35
C GLY A 28 11.19 -1.73 -28.97
N THR A 29 11.98 -0.88 -28.31
CA THR A 29 11.65 -0.43 -26.94
C THR A 29 10.47 0.55 -26.90
N GLN A 30 10.10 1.15 -28.03
CA GLN A 30 8.95 2.05 -28.12
C GLN A 30 7.78 1.38 -28.84
N SER A 31 8.05 0.66 -29.93
CA SER A 31 7.00 0.03 -30.73
C SER A 31 6.52 -1.32 -30.21
N GLU A 32 7.30 -1.97 -29.33
CA GLU A 32 7.11 -3.36 -28.88
C GLU A 32 7.02 -4.40 -30.01
N LYS A 33 7.42 -4.03 -31.24
CA LYS A 33 7.36 -4.92 -32.39
C LYS A 33 8.58 -5.82 -32.44
N PHE A 34 8.33 -7.12 -32.49
CA PHE A 34 9.35 -8.12 -32.76
C PHE A 34 9.82 -8.07 -34.22
N ARG A 35 11.12 -8.17 -34.42
CA ARG A 35 11.74 -8.33 -35.74
C ARG A 35 12.96 -9.24 -35.65
N LYS A 36 13.28 -9.90 -36.75
CA LYS A 36 14.47 -10.72 -36.91
C LYS A 36 15.46 -9.99 -37.80
N ALA A 37 16.71 -9.89 -37.37
CA ALA A 37 17.79 -9.28 -38.14
C ALA A 37 18.98 -10.24 -38.22
N THR A 38 19.71 -10.20 -39.33
CA THR A 38 21.01 -10.86 -39.44
C THR A 38 22.08 -9.78 -39.35
N LEU A 39 23.00 -9.92 -38.39
CA LEU A 39 24.09 -8.99 -38.14
C LEU A 39 25.43 -9.64 -38.48
N THR A 40 26.35 -8.85 -39.01
CA THR A 40 27.76 -9.21 -39.24
C THR A 40 28.68 -8.60 -38.20
N SER A 41 29.95 -8.99 -38.15
CA SER A 41 30.94 -8.33 -37.26
C SER A 41 31.04 -6.83 -37.52
N ALA A 42 31.04 -6.42 -38.80
CA ALA A 42 31.03 -5.01 -39.19
C ALA A 42 29.78 -4.26 -38.69
N ASP A 43 28.62 -4.92 -38.66
CA ASP A 43 27.41 -4.32 -38.10
C ASP A 43 27.55 -4.12 -36.59
N LEU A 44 28.09 -5.11 -35.87
CA LEU A 44 28.30 -5.05 -34.41
C LEU A 44 29.20 -3.88 -34.00
N ASP A 45 30.24 -3.58 -34.78
CA ASP A 45 31.15 -2.47 -34.54
C ASP A 45 30.45 -1.09 -34.61
N THR A 46 29.32 -1.01 -35.32
CA THR A 46 28.52 0.23 -35.43
C THR A 46 27.47 0.38 -34.34
N LEU A 47 27.25 -0.66 -33.53
CA LEU A 47 26.22 -0.65 -32.49
C LEU A 47 26.72 0.02 -31.20
N THR A 48 25.83 0.77 -30.55
CA THR A 48 26.08 1.35 -29.22
C THR A 48 25.14 0.71 -28.21
N ILE A 49 25.69 0.21 -27.10
CA ILE A 49 24.91 -0.39 -26.02
C ILE A 49 24.37 0.75 -25.13
N ILE A 50 23.04 0.89 -25.07
CA ILE A 50 22.38 2.00 -24.37
C ILE A 50 22.05 1.65 -22.90
N GLN A 51 21.86 0.37 -22.58
CA GLN A 51 21.58 -0.10 -21.21
C GLN A 51 22.23 -1.47 -20.96
N PRO A 52 23.29 -1.54 -20.12
CA PRO A 52 23.91 -2.80 -19.75
C PRO A 52 23.13 -3.47 -18.60
N GLY A 53 22.02 -4.15 -18.93
CA GLY A 53 21.32 -5.08 -18.01
C GLY A 53 20.74 -4.48 -16.72
N PHE A 54 20.14 -5.35 -15.89
CA PHE A 54 19.77 -5.00 -14.53
C PHE A 54 21.03 -4.90 -13.69
N THR A 55 21.31 -3.72 -13.14
CA THR A 55 22.34 -3.57 -12.12
C THR A 55 21.71 -3.96 -10.78
N TYR A 56 22.11 -5.12 -10.24
CA TYR A 56 21.69 -5.56 -8.90
C TYR A 56 22.52 -4.85 -7.81
N ASP A 57 22.88 -3.59 -8.05
CA ASP A 57 23.73 -2.74 -7.20
C ASP A 57 22.91 -1.81 -6.29
N GLY A 58 21.59 -2.00 -6.24
CA GLY A 58 20.71 -1.29 -5.32
C GLY A 58 21.12 -1.51 -3.87
N ASP A 59 20.87 -0.50 -3.02
CA ASP A 59 21.17 -0.58 -1.60
C ASP A 59 20.28 -1.63 -0.90
N GLY A 60 20.91 -2.74 -0.48
CA GLY A 60 20.23 -3.82 0.22
C GLY A 60 19.58 -3.39 1.54
N ASN A 61 20.09 -2.33 2.20
CA ASN A 61 19.46 -1.80 3.40
C ASN A 61 18.14 -1.08 3.09
N LEU A 62 18.10 -0.31 2.00
CA LEU A 62 16.86 0.32 1.54
C LEU A 62 15.83 -0.71 1.10
N LEU A 63 16.26 -1.76 0.38
CA LEU A 63 15.38 -2.87 0.01
C LEU A 63 14.79 -3.56 1.25
N ARG A 64 15.64 -3.89 2.24
CA ARG A 64 15.21 -4.51 3.50
C ARG A 64 14.24 -3.60 4.25
N LEU A 65 14.52 -2.32 4.34
CA LEU A 65 13.65 -1.35 5.01
C LEU A 65 12.28 -1.26 4.30
N GLY A 66 12.28 -1.23 2.97
CA GLY A 66 11.05 -1.26 2.16
C GLY A 66 10.23 -2.51 2.42
N LEU A 67 10.85 -3.69 2.44
CA LEU A 67 10.18 -4.96 2.74
C LEU A 67 9.61 -5.01 4.16
N GLN A 68 10.33 -4.47 5.14
CA GLN A 68 9.84 -4.37 6.53
C GLN A 68 8.64 -3.42 6.64
N ALA A 69 8.71 -2.25 6.00
CA ALA A 69 7.62 -1.30 5.96
C ALA A 69 6.38 -1.88 5.26
N TYR A 70 6.58 -2.59 4.15
CA TYR A 70 5.50 -3.28 3.44
C TYR A 70 4.86 -4.37 4.31
N SER A 71 5.68 -5.21 4.97
CA SER A 71 5.21 -6.26 5.87
C SER A 71 4.37 -5.69 7.01
N LEU A 72 4.79 -4.56 7.59
CA LEU A 72 4.02 -3.85 8.61
C LEU A 72 2.72 -3.28 8.05
N GLY A 73 2.76 -2.79 6.80
CA GLY A 73 1.59 -2.28 6.08
C GLY A 73 0.51 -3.33 5.84
N ILE A 74 0.88 -4.61 5.65
CA ILE A 74 -0.05 -5.73 5.46
C ILE A 74 -0.31 -6.55 6.72
N ALA A 75 0.31 -6.21 7.86
CA ALA A 75 0.19 -6.99 9.10
C ALA A 75 -1.26 -7.13 9.59
N TYR A 76 -2.14 -6.19 9.23
CA TYR A 76 -3.58 -6.27 9.53
C TYR A 76 -4.28 -7.47 8.89
N GLU A 77 -3.70 -8.06 7.84
CA GLU A 77 -4.24 -9.23 7.16
C GLU A 77 -4.09 -10.51 8.00
N PHE A 78 -3.11 -10.52 8.91
CA PHE A 78 -2.78 -11.69 9.75
C PHE A 78 -3.14 -11.50 11.23
N ASP A 79 -3.40 -10.28 11.69
CA ASP A 79 -3.89 -9.98 13.04
C ASP A 79 -5.33 -9.42 12.97
N PRO A 80 -6.36 -10.26 13.26
CA PRO A 80 -7.73 -9.80 13.34
C PRO A 80 -7.96 -8.67 14.35
N TYR A 81 -7.07 -8.51 15.34
CA TYR A 81 -7.16 -7.57 16.45
C TYR A 81 -6.05 -6.50 16.44
N LEU A 82 -5.53 -6.14 15.26
CA LEU A 82 -4.34 -5.28 15.14
C LEU A 82 -4.41 -3.98 15.94
N GLY A 83 -5.47 -3.19 15.87
CA GLY A 83 -5.52 -1.93 16.63
C GLY A 83 -5.82 -2.10 18.12
N LEU A 84 -6.27 -3.29 18.56
CA LEU A 84 -6.26 -3.67 19.98
C LEU A 84 -4.83 -3.95 20.45
N SER A 85 -4.04 -4.71 19.70
CA SER A 85 -2.68 -5.10 20.09
C SER A 85 -1.71 -3.92 20.22
N ILE A 86 -2.01 -2.80 19.56
CA ILE A 86 -1.29 -1.53 19.71
C ILE A 86 -2.05 -0.47 20.53
N SER A 87 -3.20 -0.81 21.11
CA SER A 87 -4.00 0.04 22.01
C SER A 87 -3.38 0.18 23.39
N ARG A 88 -3.63 1.32 24.04
CA ARG A 88 -3.35 1.53 25.47
C ARG A 88 -4.59 1.30 26.35
N VAL A 89 -5.65 0.76 25.75
CA VAL A 89 -6.95 0.60 26.39
C VAL A 89 -7.31 -0.87 26.37
N ASP A 90 -7.79 -1.37 27.50
CA ASP A 90 -8.27 -2.74 27.72
C ASP A 90 -9.81 -2.77 27.63
N PRO A 91 -10.40 -2.94 26.44
CA PRO A 91 -11.84 -3.04 26.26
C PRO A 91 -12.40 -4.33 26.88
N LEU A 92 -13.66 -4.27 27.32
CA LEU A 92 -14.39 -5.42 27.82
C LEU A 92 -14.72 -6.42 26.69
N PRO A 93 -14.88 -7.72 26.97
CA PRO A 93 -15.15 -8.74 25.95
C PRO A 93 -16.32 -8.40 25.00
N HIS A 94 -17.43 -7.89 25.53
CA HIS A 94 -18.59 -7.50 24.71
C HIS A 94 -18.29 -6.31 23.79
N GLN A 95 -17.34 -5.44 24.15
CA GLN A 95 -16.92 -4.30 23.33
C GLN A 95 -16.06 -4.78 22.15
N LEU A 96 -15.25 -5.82 22.37
CA LEU A 96 -14.48 -6.47 21.31
C LEU A 96 -15.40 -7.16 20.33
N GLU A 97 -16.38 -7.92 20.82
CA GLU A 97 -17.38 -8.58 19.99
C GLU A 97 -18.13 -7.56 19.12
N ALA A 98 -18.63 -6.47 19.73
CA ALA A 98 -19.29 -5.40 18.99
C ALA A 98 -18.41 -4.83 17.86
N VAL A 99 -17.13 -4.54 18.12
CA VAL A 99 -16.24 -3.93 17.13
C VAL A 99 -15.80 -4.92 16.04
N TYR A 100 -15.29 -6.08 16.42
CA TYR A 100 -14.65 -7.01 15.48
C TYR A 100 -15.65 -7.92 14.78
N ASP A 101 -16.72 -8.35 15.48
CA ASP A 101 -17.68 -9.28 14.91
C ASP A 101 -18.85 -8.63 14.18
N TYR A 102 -19.13 -7.36 14.46
CA TYR A 102 -20.24 -6.62 13.86
C TYR A 102 -19.81 -5.37 13.10
N LEU A 103 -19.15 -4.41 13.76
CA LEU A 103 -18.93 -3.08 13.17
C LEU A 103 -17.92 -3.10 12.00
N LEU A 104 -16.84 -3.89 12.09
CA LEU A 104 -15.84 -4.02 11.03
C LEU A 104 -16.34 -4.71 9.76
N LYS A 105 -17.34 -5.60 9.88
CA LYS A 105 -17.84 -6.39 8.74
C LYS A 105 -18.77 -5.59 7.82
N LEU A 106 -19.17 -4.38 8.21
CA LEU A 106 -20.13 -3.56 7.47
C LEU A 106 -19.43 -2.66 6.44
N ALA A 107 -19.76 -2.84 5.15
CA ALA A 107 -19.10 -2.21 4.01
C ALA A 107 -19.29 -0.69 3.87
N ARG A 108 -20.27 -0.09 4.57
CA ARG A 108 -20.53 1.36 4.58
C ARG A 108 -20.99 1.78 5.97
N VAL A 109 -20.24 2.67 6.60
CA VAL A 109 -20.40 2.99 8.02
C VAL A 109 -21.15 4.31 8.21
N LYS A 110 -22.42 4.22 8.62
CA LYS A 110 -23.13 5.28 9.35
C LYS A 110 -23.68 4.65 10.63
N PHE A 111 -22.94 4.74 11.73
CA PHE A 111 -23.38 4.19 13.01
C PHE A 111 -24.03 5.25 13.88
N LEU A 112 -25.19 4.92 14.44
CA LEU A 112 -25.75 5.62 15.60
C LEU A 112 -25.48 4.72 16.82
N LEU A 113 -24.43 5.03 17.59
CA LEU A 113 -24.13 4.35 18.85
C LEU A 113 -25.09 4.83 19.95
N ALA A 114 -26.31 4.29 19.98
CA ALA A 114 -27.39 4.70 20.87
C ALA A 114 -27.69 3.71 22.02
N ASP A 115 -26.70 2.92 22.45
CA ASP A 115 -26.90 1.95 23.54
C ASP A 115 -26.90 2.61 24.94
N ASP A 116 -27.16 1.85 26.01
CA ASP A 116 -27.28 2.31 27.40
C ASP A 116 -26.05 3.09 27.92
N ALA A 117 -26.30 4.13 28.72
CA ALA A 117 -25.25 4.98 29.30
C ALA A 117 -24.27 4.15 30.15
N GLY A 118 -22.96 4.22 29.83
CA GLY A 118 -21.92 3.49 30.57
C GLY A 118 -21.28 2.31 29.82
N ALA A 119 -21.84 1.86 28.69
CA ALA A 119 -21.34 0.70 27.91
C ALA A 119 -19.98 0.91 27.19
N GLY A 120 -19.28 2.03 27.41
CA GLY A 120 -17.97 2.31 26.79
C GLY A 120 -17.98 2.53 25.28
N LYS A 121 -19.05 3.16 24.75
CA LYS A 121 -19.16 3.63 23.35
C LYS A 121 -17.95 4.44 22.87
N THR A 122 -17.34 5.21 23.75
CA THR A 122 -16.11 5.96 23.45
C THR A 122 -14.92 5.07 23.14
N ILE A 123 -14.76 4.00 23.93
CA ILE A 123 -13.70 3.01 23.72
C ILE A 123 -13.97 2.24 22.42
N MET A 124 -15.20 1.79 22.20
CA MET A 124 -15.58 1.08 20.96
C MET A 124 -15.39 1.95 19.71
N ALA A 125 -15.79 3.22 19.74
CA ALA A 125 -15.62 4.14 18.63
C ALA A 125 -14.14 4.46 18.36
N GLY A 126 -13.33 4.66 19.42
CA GLY A 126 -11.89 4.87 19.30
C GLY A 126 -11.18 3.67 18.69
N LEU A 127 -11.51 2.47 19.17
CA LEU A 127 -10.99 1.21 18.65
C LEU A 127 -11.39 1.01 17.18
N LEU A 128 -12.67 1.20 16.85
CA LEU A 128 -13.18 1.09 15.47
C LEU A 128 -12.46 2.04 14.50
N ILE A 129 -12.31 3.32 14.86
CA ILE A 129 -11.63 4.31 14.01
C ILE A 129 -10.17 3.92 13.78
N ARG A 130 -9.49 3.45 14.84
CA ARG A 130 -8.10 3.00 14.75
C ARG A 130 -7.98 1.81 13.80
N GLU A 131 -8.89 0.86 13.91
CA GLU A 131 -8.93 -0.33 13.07
C GLU A 131 -9.16 -0.01 11.60
N LEU A 132 -10.08 0.90 11.31
CA LEU A 132 -10.34 1.37 9.95
C LEU A 132 -9.13 2.10 9.35
N LYS A 133 -8.38 2.86 10.16
CA LYS A 133 -7.15 3.54 9.70
C LYS A 133 -6.03 2.55 9.40
N LEU A 134 -5.80 1.59 10.29
CA LEU A 134 -4.75 0.58 10.11
C LEU A 134 -5.01 -0.32 8.90
N ARG A 135 -6.28 -0.59 8.58
CA ARG A 135 -6.70 -1.39 7.42
C ARG A 135 -6.78 -0.58 6.11
N GLY A 136 -6.46 0.72 6.13
CA GLY A 136 -6.58 1.59 4.96
C GLY A 136 -8.01 1.87 4.49
N LEU A 137 -9.02 1.55 5.31
CA LEU A 137 -10.46 1.71 5.00
C LEU A 137 -10.98 3.11 5.31
N ALA A 138 -10.28 3.87 6.16
CA ALA A 138 -10.61 5.27 6.44
C ALA A 138 -9.91 6.20 5.44
N VAL A 139 -10.60 6.54 4.36
CA VAL A 139 -10.21 7.65 3.47
C VAL A 139 -10.66 8.97 4.11
N ASN A 140 -9.90 10.05 3.92
CA ASN A 140 -9.97 11.40 4.54
C ASN A 140 -11.33 12.14 4.56
N SER A 141 -12.46 11.48 4.29
CA SER A 141 -13.81 12.05 4.17
C SER A 141 -14.84 11.44 5.14
N ASN A 142 -14.42 10.68 6.16
CA ASN A 142 -15.36 10.11 7.12
C ASN A 142 -15.74 11.13 8.21
N GLN A 143 -16.92 11.73 8.07
CA GLN A 143 -17.56 12.52 9.13
C GLN A 143 -18.11 11.55 10.20
N PHE A 144 -17.45 11.46 11.34
CA PHE A 144 -17.90 10.64 12.48
C PHE A 144 -18.71 11.51 13.45
N THR A 145 -20.02 11.35 13.48
CA THR A 145 -20.89 12.02 14.45
C THR A 145 -21.14 11.09 15.63
N VAL A 146 -20.52 11.37 16.78
CA VAL A 146 -20.81 10.67 18.05
C VAL A 146 -21.64 11.60 18.93
N LYS A 147 -22.88 11.22 19.25
CA LYS A 147 -23.68 11.91 20.27
C LYS A 147 -23.24 11.41 21.65
N ALA A 148 -22.26 12.07 22.25
CA ALA A 148 -21.79 11.77 23.60
C ALA A 148 -22.39 12.79 24.58
N SER A 149 -23.06 12.33 25.64
CA SER A 149 -23.62 13.22 26.67
C SER A 149 -22.58 13.87 27.59
N ARG A 150 -21.28 13.59 27.40
CA ARG A 150 -20.16 14.15 28.18
C ARG A 150 -18.93 14.39 27.29
N SER A 151 -18.71 15.63 26.88
CA SER A 151 -17.61 16.08 26.01
C SER A 151 -16.22 16.05 26.68
N SER A 152 -16.14 16.14 28.00
CA SER A 152 -14.88 16.17 28.77
C SER A 152 -14.15 14.82 28.81
N VAL A 153 -14.88 13.71 28.88
CA VAL A 153 -14.31 12.33 28.94
C VAL A 153 -13.67 11.92 27.61
N TRP A 154 -14.07 12.54 26.50
CA TRP A 154 -13.55 12.24 25.17
C TRP A 154 -12.16 12.83 24.92
N VAL A 155 -11.92 14.08 25.31
CA VAL A 155 -10.63 14.77 25.06
C VAL A 155 -9.48 14.07 25.79
N GLU A 156 -9.73 13.57 27.00
CA GLU A 156 -8.75 12.83 27.79
C GLU A 156 -8.43 11.46 27.20
N ASN A 157 -9.46 10.72 26.76
CA ASN A 157 -9.27 9.42 26.13
C ASN A 157 -8.65 9.51 24.73
N HIS A 158 -8.97 10.55 23.94
CA HIS A 158 -8.44 10.71 22.57
C HIS A 158 -6.91 10.80 22.51
N ARG A 159 -6.28 11.39 23.55
CA ARG A 159 -4.81 11.43 23.70
C ARG A 159 -4.18 10.05 23.87
N GLY A 160 -4.94 9.05 24.33
CA GLY A 160 -4.53 7.66 24.41
C GLY A 160 -4.61 6.89 23.08
N PHE A 161 -5.39 7.39 22.11
CA PHE A 161 -5.69 6.70 20.86
C PHE A 161 -4.95 7.22 19.62
N VAL A 162 -4.52 8.50 19.58
CA VAL A 162 -3.94 9.12 18.37
C VAL A 162 -2.66 9.89 18.69
N ARG A 163 -1.51 9.44 18.15
CA ARG A 163 -0.29 10.26 17.99
C ARG A 163 -0.16 10.60 16.50
N GLY A 164 -0.61 11.79 16.11
CA GLY A 164 -0.54 12.26 14.71
C GLY A 164 -1.74 13.11 14.31
N SER A 165 -1.46 14.34 13.87
CA SER A 165 -2.42 15.35 13.41
C SER A 165 -3.26 14.84 12.22
N ALA A 166 -4.56 14.68 12.43
CA ALA A 166 -5.56 14.71 11.37
C ALA A 166 -6.79 15.44 11.91
N ASP A 167 -7.22 16.47 11.19
CA ASP A 167 -8.35 17.31 11.53
C ASP A 167 -9.65 16.49 11.46
N VAL A 168 -10.24 16.20 12.62
CA VAL A 168 -11.53 15.52 12.74
C VAL A 168 -12.56 16.60 13.08
N ARG A 169 -13.33 17.03 12.09
CA ARG A 169 -14.40 18.00 12.29
C ARG A 169 -15.60 17.31 12.96
N LEU A 170 -15.87 17.68 14.21
CA LEU A 170 -16.98 17.17 15.02
C LEU A 170 -18.12 18.19 15.02
N ASP A 171 -19.25 17.82 14.41
CA ASP A 171 -20.50 18.57 14.58
C ASP A 171 -21.24 18.05 15.81
N ILE A 172 -21.35 18.90 16.83
CA ILE A 172 -22.11 18.64 18.06
C ILE A 172 -23.50 19.24 17.88
N ASN A 173 -24.51 18.40 17.65
CA ASN A 173 -25.91 18.84 17.73
C ASN A 173 -26.50 18.45 19.10
N PHE A 174 -26.97 19.47 19.84
CA PHE A 174 -27.70 19.34 21.10
C PHE A 174 -28.95 18.45 20.92
#